data_AF-A0A109W532-F1
#
_entry.id   AF-A0A109W532-F1
#
_cell.length_a   1.000
_cell.length_b   1.000
_cell.length_c   1.000
_cell.angle_alpha   90.00
_cell.angle_beta   90.00
_cell.angle_gamma   90.00
#
_symmetry.space_group_name_H-M   'P 1'
#
loop_
_entity.id
_entity.type
_entity.pdbx_description
1 polymer ?
#
loop_
_entity_poly.entity_id
_entity_poly.type
_entity_poly.pdbx_seq_one_letter_code
_entity_poly.pdbx_strand_id
1 'polypeptide(L)' 'MSEIYLRDLPLWTNDSARAILEKICAEMNVPIDVLTELVVLQRERQHQERAAGIYPRFEEILGRMD' A
#
# COMPACT_ATOMS: atom_id res chain seq x y z
N MET A 1 11.80 -7.27 -0.23
CA MET A 1 11.46 -6.88 -1.62
C MET A 1 10.58 -5.64 -1.67
N SER A 2 9.67 -5.43 -0.72
CA SER A 2 8.74 -4.29 -0.64
C SER A 2 9.39 -2.91 -0.47
N GLU A 3 10.53 -2.82 0.23
CA GLU A 3 11.23 -1.55 0.47
C GLU A 3 11.69 -0.85 -0.82
N ILE A 4 12.02 -1.59 -1.88
CA ILE A 4 12.51 -0.99 -3.14
C ILE A 4 11.39 -0.16 -3.80
N TYR A 5 10.14 -0.60 -3.71
CA TYR A 5 9.00 0.06 -4.31
C TYR A 5 8.54 1.30 -3.54
N LEU A 6 8.80 1.34 -2.23
CA LEU A 6 8.39 2.42 -1.32
C LEU A 6 9.45 3.51 -1.15
N ARG A 7 10.73 3.19 -1.35
CA ARG A 7 11.87 4.12 -1.20
C ARG A 7 11.89 5.29 -2.18
N ASP A 8 11.03 5.26 -3.19
CA ASP A 8 10.87 6.33 -4.16
C ASP A 8 9.60 7.19 -3.88
N LEU A 9 8.80 6.79 -2.88
CA LEU A 9 7.58 7.51 -2.51
C LEU A 9 7.84 8.48 -1.35
N PRO A 10 7.57 9.79 -1.53
CA PRO A 10 7.79 10.80 -0.48
C PRO A 10 6.98 10.53 0.79
N LEU A 11 5.86 9.82 0.68
CA LEU A 11 5.03 9.41 1.82
C LEU A 11 5.70 8.36 2.73
N TRP A 12 6.65 7.57 2.21
CA TRP A 12 7.38 6.54 2.97
C TRP A 12 8.84 6.89 3.25
N THR A 13 9.41 7.91 2.57
CA THR A 13 10.81 8.34 2.74
C THR A 13 10.99 9.58 3.61
N ASN A 14 9.90 10.31 3.87
CA ASN A 14 9.90 11.49 4.74
C ASN A 14 9.12 11.17 6.02
N ASP A 15 9.78 11.22 7.18
CA ASP A 15 9.18 10.91 8.48
C ASP A 15 7.95 11.78 8.79
N SER A 16 7.98 13.07 8.45
CA SER A 16 6.83 13.97 8.65
C SER A 16 5.65 13.60 7.75
N ALA A 17 5.90 13.18 6.52
CA ALA A 17 4.86 12.71 5.61
C ALA A 17 4.28 11.38 6.08
N ARG A 18 5.14 10.48 6.59
CA ARG A 18 4.73 9.19 7.15
C ARG A 18 3.86 9.36 8.39
N ALA A 19 4.21 10.28 9.29
CA ALA A 19 3.40 10.58 10.47
C ALA A 19 2.01 11.12 10.10
N ILE A 20 1.91 11.95 9.05
CA ILE A 20 0.62 12.43 8.54
C ILE A 20 -0.19 11.27 7.95
N LEU A 21 0.46 10.39 7.17
CA LEU A 21 -0.18 9.22 6.59
C LEU A 21 -0.73 8.29 7.68
N GLU A 22 0.07 7.98 8.70
CA GLU A 22 -0.35 7.15 9.84
C GLU A 22 -1.53 7.77 10.60
N LYS A 23 -1.53 9.09 10.78
CA LYS A 23 -2.64 9.80 11.40
C LYS A 23 -3.94 9.67 10.58
N ILE A 24 -3.88 9.92 9.28
CA ILE A 24 -5.05 9.81 8.39
C ILE A 24 -5.55 8.37 8.34
N CYS A 25 -4.64 7.39 8.24
CA CYS A 25 -4.97 5.97 8.30
C CYS A 25 -5.71 5.61 9.58
N ALA A 26 -5.24 6.09 10.74
CA ALA A 26 -5.92 5.88 12.01
C ALA A 26 -7.32 6.52 12.05
N GLU A 27 -7.47 7.75 11.54
CA GLU A 27 -8.77 8.44 11.47
C GLU A 27 -9.78 7.71 10.57
N MET A 28 -9.29 7.05 9.52
CA MET A 28 -10.11 6.31 8.55
C MET A 28 -10.31 4.84 8.91
N ASN A 29 -9.77 4.36 10.06
CA ASN A 29 -9.71 2.94 10.43
C ASN A 29 -9.08 2.06 9.34
N VAL A 30 -8.08 2.58 8.64
CA VAL A 30 -7.31 1.83 7.64
C VAL A 30 -5.95 1.47 8.23
N PRO A 31 -5.60 0.18 8.38
CA PRO A 31 -4.28 -0.21 8.84
C PRO A 31 -3.21 0.27 7.84
N ILE A 32 -2.19 0.98 8.34
CA ILE A 32 -1.09 1.48 7.49
C ILE A 32 -0.36 0.35 6.76
N ASP A 33 -0.32 -0.85 7.35
CA ASP A 33 0.28 -2.05 6.77
C ASP A 33 -0.49 -2.53 5.53
N VAL A 34 -1.82 -2.55 5.61
CA VAL A 34 -2.72 -2.86 4.48
C VAL A 34 -2.51 -1.86 3.35
N LEU A 35 -2.52 -0.55 3.64
CA LEU A 35 -2.29 0.48 2.63
C LEU A 35 -0.90 0.33 1.97
N THR A 36 0.12 0.05 2.79
CA THR A 36 1.49 -0.13 2.30
C THR A 36 1.59 -1.35 1.37
N GLU A 37 0.94 -2.45 1.71
CA GLU A 37 0.94 -3.67 0.90
C GLU A 37 0.18 -3.47 -0.43
N LEU A 38 -0.92 -2.73 -0.43
CA LEU A 38 -1.65 -2.33 -1.65
C LEU A 38 -0.78 -1.49 -2.58
N VAL A 39 -0.04 -0.52 -2.04
CA VAL A 39 0.83 0.37 -2.81
C VAL A 39 2.00 -0.39 -3.42
N VAL A 40 2.58 -1.34 -2.67
CA VAL A 40 3.64 -2.23 -3.17
C VAL A 40 3.09 -3.12 -4.29
N LEU A 41 1.93 -3.75 -4.09
CA LEU A 41 1.29 -4.60 -5.10
C LEU A 41 1.00 -3.82 -6.39
N GLN A 42 0.47 -2.60 -6.26
CA GLN A 42 0.17 -1.75 -7.40
C GLN A 42 1.44 -1.39 -8.18
N ARG A 43 2.54 -1.04 -7.51
CA ARG A 43 3.82 -0.74 -8.19
C ARG A 43 4.48 -1.95 -8.82
N GLU A 44 4.43 -3.11 -8.15
CA GLU A 44 4.97 -4.36 -8.69
C GLU A 44 4.23 -4.79 -9.97
N ARG A 45 2.92 -4.51 -10.04
CA ARG A 45 2.04 -4.93 -11.13
C ARG A 45 1.61 -3.80 -12.06
N GLN A 46 2.15 -2.58 -11.92
CA GLN A 46 1.81 -1.41 -12.77
C GLN A 46 2.09 -1.68 -14.26
N HIS A 47 3.03 -2.57 -14.57
CA HIS A 47 3.31 -2.98 -15.95
C HIS A 47 2.43 -4.16 -16.44
N GLN A 48 1.61 -4.75 -15.57
CA GLN A 48 0.81 -5.95 -15.80
C GLN A 48 -0.71 -5.69 -15.75
N GLU A 49 -1.17 -4.45 -15.90
CA GLU A 49 -2.58 -4.01 -15.76
C GLU A 49 -3.62 -4.78 -16.61
N ARG A 50 -3.22 -5.73 -17.46
CA ARG A 50 -4.12 -6.59 -18.25
C ARG A 50 -4.27 -8.02 -17.74
N ALA A 51 -3.57 -8.43 -16.68
CA ALA A 51 -3.62 -9.80 -16.17
C ALA A 51 -4.66 -9.93 -15.05
N ALA A 52 -5.70 -10.75 -15.27
CA ALA A 52 -6.83 -11.00 -14.36
C ALA A 52 -6.48 -11.51 -12.94
N GLY A 53 -5.21 -11.72 -12.62
CA GLY A 53 -4.73 -12.28 -11.34
C GLY A 53 -4.50 -11.27 -10.21
N ILE A 54 -4.75 -9.97 -10.41
CA ILE A 54 -4.48 -8.97 -9.38
C ILE A 54 -5.61 -8.86 -8.34
N TYR A 55 -6.87 -9.02 -8.78
CA TYR A 55 -8.07 -8.97 -7.94
C TYR A 55 -8.03 -9.90 -6.71
N PRO A 56 -7.72 -11.20 -6.82
CA PRO A 56 -7.68 -12.07 -5.63
C PRO A 56 -6.63 -11.64 -4.60
N ARG A 57 -5.54 -11.00 -5.04
CA ARG A 57 -4.53 -10.47 -4.13
C ARG A 57 -5.00 -9.19 -3.45
N PHE A 58 -5.70 -8.31 -4.17
CA PHE A 58 -6.36 -7.14 -3.57
C PHE A 58 -7.37 -7.56 -2.50
N GLU A 59 -8.20 -8.56 -2.77
CA GLU A 59 -9.19 -9.07 -1.81
C GLU A 59 -8.51 -9.66 -0.56
N GLU A 60 -7.41 -10.39 -0.70
CA GLU A 60 -6.63 -10.91 0.44
C GLU A 60 -6.08 -9.78 1.33
N ILE A 61 -5.57 -8.71 0.72
CA ILE A 61 -4.98 -7.57 1.44
C ILE A 61 -6.08 -6.76 2.14
N LEU A 62 -7.18 -6.49 1.44
CA LEU A 62 -8.34 -5.76 1.96
C LEU A 62 -9.09 -6.56 3.03
N GLY A 63 -9.10 -7.89 2.95
CA GLY A 63 -9.69 -8.77 3.97
C GLY A 63 -9.01 -8.68 5.34
N ARG A 64 -7.85 -8.03 5.45
CA ARG A 64 -7.18 -7.74 6.74
C ARG A 64 -7.70 -6.46 7.42
N MET A 65 -8.65 -5.76 6.77
CA MET A 65 -9.36 -4.61 7.35
C MET A 65 -10.60 -5.02 8.17
N ASP A 66 -11.04 -6.28 8.06
CA ASP A 66 -12.17 -6.86 8.80
C ASP A 66 -11.77 -7.33 10.21
#